data_AF-A0A1E7N4A8-F1
#
_entry.id   AF-A0A1E7N4A8-F1
#
_cell.length_a   1.000
_cell.length_b   1.000
_cell.length_c   1.000
_cell.angle_alpha   90.00
_cell.angle_beta   90.00
_cell.angle_gamma   90.00
#
_symmetry.space_group_name_H-M   'P 1'
#
loop_
_entity.id
_entity.type
_entity.pdbx_description
1 polymer ?
#
loop_
_entity_poly.entity_id
_entity_poly.type
_entity_poly.pdbx_seq_one_letter_code
_entity_poly.pdbx_strand_id
1 'polypeptide(L)'
;MAEHTRSSITIDATPAEVMAVIADFAAYPAWTGEVKEIEVLETAEDGRAAEVRLLLDAGAIRDEHTLSYTWDGDREVRWTLVRSQMLRSLDGSYSLAPLAGGRTEVTYQLAVDVKIPMLGMIKRKAEKVIIDRALDGLKKRVEG
;
A
#
# COMPACT_ATOMS: atom_id res chain seq x y z
N MET A 1 -11.99 -18.34 1.97
CA MET A 1 -11.51 -17.08 2.58
C MET A 1 -10.20 -16.77 1.89
N ALA A 2 -10.04 -15.58 1.30
CA ALA A 2 -8.77 -15.21 0.69
C ALA A 2 -7.70 -15.18 1.80
N GLU A 3 -6.58 -15.85 1.58
CA GLU A 3 -5.47 -15.87 2.53
C GLU A 3 -4.75 -14.52 2.40
N HIS A 4 -4.80 -13.68 3.44
CA HIS A 4 -4.10 -12.39 3.45
C HIS A 4 -2.79 -12.51 4.22
N THR A 5 -1.71 -12.00 3.63
CA THR A 5 -0.45 -11.81 4.35
C THR A 5 -0.50 -10.45 5.04
N ARG A 6 -0.08 -10.36 6.31
CA ARG A 6 -0.02 -9.10 7.05
C ARG A 6 1.23 -9.01 7.92
N SER A 7 1.67 -7.78 8.19
CA SER A 7 2.72 -7.46 9.15
C SER A 7 2.42 -6.13 9.83
N SER A 8 3.04 -5.87 10.98
CA SER A 8 2.92 -4.60 11.67
C SER A 8 4.29 -4.08 12.14
N ILE A 9 4.40 -2.76 12.25
CA ILE A 9 5.54 -2.05 12.83
C ILE A 9 5.05 -0.89 13.70
N THR A 10 5.92 -0.38 14.56
CA THR A 10 5.71 0.89 15.26
C THR A 10 6.46 2.01 14.56
N ILE A 11 5.76 3.11 14.30
CA ILE A 11 6.32 4.36 13.79
C ILE A 11 6.22 5.44 14.87
N ASP A 12 7.28 6.20 15.07
CA ASP A 12 7.40 7.28 16.05
C ASP A 12 6.75 8.58 15.55
N ALA A 13 5.48 8.48 15.15
CA ALA A 13 4.63 9.59 14.71
C ALA A 13 3.15 9.29 14.99
N THR A 14 2.32 10.32 14.99
CA THR A 14 0.86 10.20 15.19
C THR A 14 0.17 9.56 13.97
N PRO A 15 -1.04 8.98 14.12
CA PRO A 15 -1.75 8.38 12.99
C PRO A 15 -1.98 9.36 11.84
N ALA A 16 -2.24 10.64 12.15
CA ALA A 16 -2.44 11.69 11.15
C ALA A 16 -1.16 11.96 10.34
N GLU A 17 0.01 12.01 10.98
CA GLU A 17 1.30 12.20 10.28
C GLU A 17 1.64 11.02 9.39
N VAL A 18 1.42 9.79 9.87
CA VAL A 18 1.62 8.57 9.08
C VAL A 18 0.65 8.54 7.90
N MET A 19 -0.64 8.82 8.12
CA MET A 19 -1.66 8.79 7.09
C MET A 19 -1.46 9.89 6.03
N ALA A 20 -0.95 11.05 6.43
CA ALA A 20 -0.59 12.11 5.49
C ALA A 20 0.47 11.62 4.49
N VAL A 21 1.48 10.86 4.94
CA VAL A 21 2.48 10.26 4.06
C VAL A 21 1.88 9.17 3.16
N ILE A 22 0.97 8.33 3.67
CA ILE A 22 0.28 7.31 2.88
C ILE A 22 -0.61 7.96 1.79
N ALA A 23 -1.23 9.10 2.06
CA ALA A 23 -2.08 9.78 1.09
C ALA A 23 -1.32 10.68 0.11
N ASP A 24 -0.04 10.98 0.37
CA ASP A 24 0.82 11.74 -0.52
C ASP A 24 1.32 10.88 -1.69
N PHE A 25 0.38 10.43 -2.52
CA PHE A 25 0.67 9.59 -3.69
C PHE A 25 1.71 10.24 -4.60
N ALA A 26 1.68 11.55 -4.81
CA ALA A 26 2.63 12.26 -5.66
C ALA A 26 4.10 12.07 -5.20
N ALA A 27 4.34 11.86 -3.91
CA ALA A 27 5.68 11.61 -3.37
C ALA A 27 6.14 10.15 -3.49
N TYR A 28 5.26 9.20 -3.81
CA TYR A 28 5.60 7.76 -3.82
C TYR A 28 6.83 7.41 -4.68
N PRO A 29 7.00 7.98 -5.90
CA PRO A 29 8.18 7.69 -6.72
C PRO A 29 9.51 8.07 -6.05
N ALA A 30 9.50 9.01 -5.09
CA ALA A 30 10.71 9.48 -4.43
C ALA A 30 11.24 8.52 -3.35
N TRP A 31 10.41 7.63 -2.79
CA TRP A 31 10.80 6.81 -1.62
C TRP A 31 10.44 5.32 -1.71
N THR A 32 9.52 4.91 -2.59
CA THR A 32 9.13 3.49 -2.72
C THR A 32 10.08 2.68 -3.60
N GLY A 33 10.81 3.34 -4.52
CA GLY A 33 11.76 2.71 -5.46
C GLY A 33 11.13 1.92 -6.61
N GLU A 34 10.02 1.21 -6.33
CA GLU A 34 9.27 0.35 -7.26
C GLU A 34 8.18 1.11 -8.03
N VAL A 35 7.60 2.17 -7.45
CA VAL A 35 6.64 3.04 -8.16
C VAL A 35 7.43 4.03 -9.03
N LYS A 36 7.18 4.02 -10.34
CA LYS A 36 7.83 4.94 -11.30
C LYS A 36 6.96 6.14 -11.64
N GLU A 37 5.68 5.89 -11.82
CA GLU A 37 4.69 6.93 -12.11
C GLU A 37 3.46 6.70 -11.27
N ILE A 38 2.81 7.81 -10.93
CA ILE A 38 1.57 7.80 -10.18
C ILE A 38 0.67 8.91 -10.68
N GLU A 39 -0.61 8.61 -10.84
CA GLU A 39 -1.60 9.52 -11.36
C GLU A 39 -2.89 9.32 -10.57
N VAL A 40 -3.35 10.36 -9.88
CA VAL A 40 -4.66 10.36 -9.21
C VAL A 40 -5.72 10.59 -10.29
N LEU A 41 -6.54 9.57 -10.54
CA LEU A 41 -7.57 9.59 -11.57
C LEU A 41 -8.88 10.18 -11.05
N GLU A 42 -9.20 9.92 -9.78
CA GLU A 42 -10.40 10.40 -9.12
C GLU A 42 -10.08 10.81 -7.67
N THR A 43 -10.76 11.86 -7.20
CA THR A 43 -10.65 12.36 -5.83
C THR A 43 -12.05 12.39 -5.22
N ALA A 44 -12.19 11.85 -4.00
CA ALA A 44 -13.43 11.87 -3.23
C ALA A 44 -13.73 13.28 -2.67
N GLU A 45 -14.93 13.46 -2.11
CA GLU A 45 -15.38 14.75 -1.56
C GLU A 45 -14.51 15.27 -0.39
N ASP A 46 -13.83 14.37 0.32
CA ASP A 46 -12.89 14.70 1.40
C ASP A 46 -11.49 15.12 0.90
N GLY A 47 -11.30 15.19 -0.42
CA GLY A 47 -10.03 15.55 -1.06
C GLY A 47 -9.02 14.40 -1.14
N ARG A 48 -9.38 13.18 -0.72
CA ARG A 48 -8.51 12.01 -0.80
C ARG A 48 -8.69 11.31 -2.13
N ALA A 49 -7.62 10.68 -2.63
CA ALA A 49 -7.70 9.94 -3.89
C ALA A 49 -8.71 8.78 -3.76
N ALA A 50 -9.66 8.70 -4.68
CA ALA A 50 -10.63 7.62 -4.78
C ALA A 50 -10.18 6.56 -5.81
N GLU A 51 -9.46 6.97 -6.85
CA GLU A 51 -8.85 6.06 -7.82
C GLU A 51 -7.45 6.57 -8.21
N VAL A 52 -6.47 5.65 -8.22
CA VAL A 52 -5.07 5.97 -8.54
C VAL A 52 -4.54 4.95 -9.54
N ARG A 53 -3.86 5.44 -10.57
CA ARG A 53 -3.06 4.66 -11.50
C ARG A 53 -1.60 4.68 -11.06
N LEU A 54 -0.98 3.51 -10.96
CA LEU A 54 0.42 3.32 -10.60
C LEU A 54 1.14 2.53 -11.69
N LEU A 55 2.29 3.04 -12.11
CA LEU A 55 3.23 2.27 -12.92
C LEU A 55 4.32 1.68 -12.02
N LEU A 56 4.36 0.36 -11.93
CA LEU A 56 5.31 -0.38 -11.11
C LEU A 56 6.42 -0.94 -12.01
N ASP A 57 7.66 -0.74 -11.60
CA ASP A 57 8.85 -1.34 -12.21
C ASP A 57 9.78 -1.87 -11.12
N ALA A 58 9.70 -3.19 -10.93
CA ALA A 58 10.56 -3.96 -10.02
C ALA A 58 11.64 -4.74 -10.80
N GLY A 59 12.10 -4.21 -11.94
CA GLY A 59 13.15 -4.78 -12.77
C GLY A 59 12.61 -5.85 -13.72
N ALA A 60 12.47 -7.09 -13.24
CA ALA A 60 12.00 -8.20 -14.08
C ALA A 60 10.47 -8.17 -14.31
N ILE A 61 9.75 -7.39 -13.50
CA ILE A 61 8.30 -7.27 -13.53
C ILE A 61 7.97 -5.79 -13.69
N ARG A 62 7.21 -5.50 -14.75
CA ARG A 62 6.58 -4.20 -14.98
C ARG A 62 5.09 -4.41 -15.15
N ASP A 63 4.31 -3.69 -14.37
CA ASP A 63 2.85 -3.76 -14.40
C ASP A 63 2.25 -2.37 -14.16
N GLU A 64 1.02 -2.19 -14.62
CA GLU A 64 0.25 -0.98 -14.38
C GLU A 64 -1.01 -1.34 -13.62
N HIS A 65 -1.22 -0.70 -12.48
CA HIS A 65 -2.37 -0.94 -11.61
C HIS A 65 -3.25 0.29 -11.57
N THR A 66 -4.55 0.11 -11.76
CA THR A 66 -5.56 1.08 -11.33
C THR A 66 -6.20 0.52 -10.06
N LEU A 67 -6.16 1.29 -8.97
CA LEU A 67 -6.65 0.89 -7.66
C LEU A 67 -7.72 1.88 -7.19
N SER A 68 -8.81 1.35 -6.65
CA SER A 68 -9.84 2.15 -5.99
C SER A 68 -9.59 2.15 -4.49
N TYR A 69 -9.70 3.31 -3.85
CA TYR A 69 -9.38 3.55 -2.45
C TYR A 69 -10.62 3.90 -1.64
N THR A 70 -10.66 3.40 -0.41
CA THR A 70 -11.66 3.75 0.61
C THR A 70 -10.95 4.16 1.88
N TRP A 71 -11.31 5.32 2.41
CA TRP A 71 -10.68 5.94 3.57
C TRP A 71 -11.62 5.93 4.77
N ASP A 72 -11.07 5.65 5.95
CA ASP A 72 -11.72 5.83 7.25
C ASP A 72 -10.90 6.85 8.07
N GLY A 73 -10.95 8.11 7.62
CA GLY A 73 -10.14 9.20 8.16
C GLY A 73 -8.65 8.83 8.19
N ASP A 74 -8.04 8.97 9.38
CA ASP A 74 -6.65 8.59 9.64
C ASP A 74 -6.51 7.23 10.32
N ARG A 75 -7.59 6.45 10.45
CA ARG A 75 -7.55 5.13 11.08
C ARG A 75 -7.22 4.04 10.08
N GLU A 76 -7.74 4.15 8.87
CA GLU A 76 -7.59 3.08 7.88
C GLU A 76 -7.70 3.61 6.46
N VAL A 77 -6.93 3.00 5.57
CA VAL A 77 -7.16 3.06 4.13
C VAL A 77 -7.15 1.65 3.57
N ARG A 78 -8.10 1.37 2.68
CA ARG A 78 -8.20 0.11 1.94
C ARG A 78 -8.16 0.40 0.46
N TRP A 79 -7.70 -0.57 -0.32
CA TRP A 79 -7.79 -0.51 -1.76
C TRP A 79 -8.09 -1.87 -2.37
N THR A 80 -8.69 -1.81 -3.56
CA THR A 80 -9.01 -2.97 -4.39
C THR A 80 -8.59 -2.73 -5.84
N LEU A 81 -8.27 -3.82 -6.54
CA LEU A 81 -7.88 -3.76 -7.94
C LEU A 81 -9.07 -3.40 -8.84
N VAL A 82 -8.93 -2.31 -9.59
CA VAL A 82 -9.82 -1.97 -10.71
C VAL A 82 -9.28 -2.60 -11.99
N ARG A 83 -7.97 -2.46 -12.25
CA ARG A 83 -7.34 -2.96 -13.48
C ARG A 83 -5.87 -3.31 -13.29
N SER A 84 -5.44 -4.41 -13.91
CA SER A 84 -4.02 -4.74 -14.11
C SER A 84 -3.80 -5.66 -15.31
N GLN A 85 -2.59 -5.60 -15.88
CA GLN A 85 -2.17 -6.54 -16.93
C GLN A 85 -1.82 -7.91 -16.36
N MET A 86 -1.19 -7.98 -15.18
CA MET A 86 -0.68 -9.23 -14.61
C MET A 86 -1.53 -9.82 -13.47
N LEU A 87 -2.33 -9.00 -12.79
CA LEU A 87 -3.12 -9.40 -11.63
C LEU A 87 -4.58 -9.67 -11.98
N ARG A 88 -5.16 -10.66 -11.30
CA ARG A 88 -6.60 -10.94 -11.26
C ARG A 88 -7.28 -10.16 -10.15
N SER A 89 -6.66 -10.08 -8.97
CA SER A 89 -7.10 -9.26 -7.84
C SER A 89 -5.91 -8.73 -7.07
N LEU A 90 -6.12 -7.62 -6.36
CA LEU A 90 -5.20 -7.04 -5.40
C LEU A 90 -6.05 -6.35 -4.35
N ASP A 91 -5.96 -6.81 -3.12
CA ASP A 91 -6.67 -6.23 -1.98
C ASP A 91 -5.63 -5.90 -0.91
N GLY A 92 -5.66 -4.66 -0.42
CA GLY A 92 -4.72 -4.25 0.62
C GLY A 92 -5.30 -3.21 1.56
N SER A 93 -4.65 -3.04 2.70
CA SER A 93 -5.04 -2.03 3.68
C SER A 93 -3.90 -1.62 4.60
N TYR A 94 -3.85 -0.33 4.92
CA TYR A 94 -3.13 0.18 6.08
C TYR A 94 -4.12 0.49 7.20
N SER A 95 -3.90 -0.07 8.38
CA SER A 95 -4.65 0.26 9.60
C SER A 95 -3.70 0.87 10.64
N LEU A 96 -4.08 2.01 11.19
CA LEU A 96 -3.28 2.83 12.11
C LEU A 96 -3.92 2.83 13.50
N ALA A 97 -3.22 2.27 14.48
CA ALA A 97 -3.63 2.28 15.87
C ALA A 97 -2.74 3.22 16.69
N PRO A 98 -3.31 4.24 17.38
CA PRO A 98 -2.51 5.12 18.22
C PRO A 98 -1.93 4.37 19.42
N LEU A 99 -0.67 4.66 19.73
CA LEU A 99 0.06 4.16 20.89
C LEU A 99 0.47 5.31 21.82
N ALA A 100 0.88 4.97 23.04
CA ALA A 100 1.42 5.94 23.99
C ALA A 100 2.70 6.60 23.46
N GLY A 101 2.85 7.90 23.77
CA GLY A 101 4.03 8.69 23.41
C GLY A 101 4.01 9.25 21.98
N GLY A 102 2.82 9.44 21.39
CA GLY A 102 2.69 10.00 20.03
C GLY A 102 3.16 9.03 18.94
N ARG A 103 3.11 7.72 19.21
CA ARG A 103 3.53 6.66 18.28
C ARG A 103 2.31 5.98 17.67
N THR A 104 2.51 5.24 16.59
CA THR A 104 1.45 4.52 15.88
C THR A 104 1.88 3.10 15.57
N GLU A 105 1.04 2.11 15.86
CA GLU A 105 1.15 0.78 15.27
C GLU A 105 0.52 0.81 13.88
N VAL A 106 1.33 0.52 12.87
CA VAL A 106 0.91 0.44 11.47
C VAL A 106 0.82 -1.02 11.10
N THR A 107 -0.38 -1.48 10.76
CA THR A 107 -0.59 -2.81 10.19
C THR A 107 -0.78 -2.69 8.69
N TYR A 108 0.03 -3.42 7.92
CA TYR A 108 -0.13 -3.53 6.48
C TYR A 108 -0.56 -4.96 6.11
N GLN A 109 -1.65 -5.07 5.37
CA GLN A 109 -2.21 -6.33 4.89
C GLN A 109 -2.31 -6.31 3.37
N LEU A 110 -1.99 -7.44 2.74
CA LEU A 110 -2.06 -7.61 1.29
C LEU A 110 -2.52 -9.03 0.93
N ALA A 111 -3.41 -9.13 -0.04
CA ALA A 111 -3.65 -10.36 -0.81
C ALA A 111 -3.53 -10.02 -2.29
N VAL A 112 -2.64 -10.73 -2.98
CA VAL A 112 -2.45 -10.59 -4.43
C VAL A 112 -3.11 -11.78 -5.09
N ASP A 113 -3.62 -11.68 -6.30
CA ASP A 113 -3.85 -12.85 -7.15
C ASP A 113 -3.36 -12.59 -8.56
N VAL A 114 -2.53 -13.49 -9.09
CA VAL A 114 -1.85 -13.32 -10.38
C VAL A 114 -2.56 -14.11 -11.47
N LYS A 115 -2.46 -13.65 -12.72
CA LYS A 115 -3.04 -14.36 -13.87
C LYS A 115 -2.35 -15.69 -14.16
N ILE A 116 -1.04 -15.76 -13.91
CA ILE A 116 -0.18 -16.93 -14.12
C ILE A 116 -0.27 -17.85 -12.90
N PRO A 117 -0.43 -19.18 -13.08
CA PRO A 117 -0.45 -20.11 -11.95
C PRO A 117 0.85 -20.03 -11.13
N MET A 118 0.72 -19.75 -9.83
CA MET A 118 1.84 -19.74 -8.88
C MET A 118 1.59 -20.74 -7.74
N LEU A 119 2.65 -21.37 -7.25
CA LEU A 119 2.58 -22.18 -6.03
C LEU A 119 2.34 -21.26 -4.82
N GLY A 120 1.38 -21.64 -3.95
CA GLY A 120 0.94 -20.79 -2.83
C GLY A 120 2.06 -20.33 -1.88
N MET A 121 3.08 -21.15 -1.66
CA MET A 121 4.24 -20.76 -0.82
C MET A 121 5.07 -19.63 -1.46
N ILE A 122 5.26 -19.65 -2.78
CA ILE A 122 6.00 -18.61 -3.51
C ILE A 122 5.20 -17.30 -3.47
N LYS A 123 3.88 -17.39 -3.67
CA LYS A 123 2.94 -16.27 -3.58
C LYS A 123 3.02 -15.57 -2.22
N ARG A 124 2.86 -16.30 -1.11
CA ARG A 124 2.98 -15.75 0.26
C ARG A 124 4.34 -15.12 0.53
N LYS A 125 5.43 -15.71 0.02
CA LYS A 125 6.78 -15.15 0.17
C LYS A 125 6.92 -13.82 -0.58
N ALA A 126 6.37 -13.72 -1.79
CA ALA A 126 6.37 -12.46 -2.55
C ALA A 126 5.54 -11.38 -1.85
N GLU A 127 4.32 -11.72 -1.39
CA GLU A 127 3.48 -10.81 -0.60
C GLU A 127 4.20 -10.29 0.65
N LYS A 128 4.88 -11.18 1.38
CA LYS A 128 5.65 -10.80 2.56
C LYS A 128 6.78 -9.81 2.23
N VAL A 129 7.52 -10.03 1.15
CA VAL A 129 8.60 -9.12 0.73
C VAL A 129 8.06 -7.73 0.39
N ILE A 130 6.92 -7.66 -0.29
CA ILE A 130 6.25 -6.39 -0.61
C ILE A 130 5.85 -5.68 0.68
N ILE A 131 5.23 -6.39 1.62
CA ILE A 131 4.79 -5.84 2.90
C ILE A 131 5.98 -5.29 3.70
N ASP A 132 7.02 -6.10 3.87
CA ASP A 132 8.20 -5.72 4.66
C ASP A 132 8.88 -4.47 4.06
N ARG A 133 9.03 -4.40 2.73
CA ARG A 133 9.59 -3.22 2.03
C ARG A 133 8.74 -1.96 2.18
N ALA A 134 7.42 -2.10 2.03
CA ALA A 134 6.52 -0.95 2.12
C ALA A 134 6.50 -0.36 3.54
N LEU A 135 6.48 -1.22 4.57
CA LEU A 135 6.56 -0.79 5.96
C LEU A 135 7.91 -0.13 6.28
N ASP A 136 9.02 -0.72 5.84
CA ASP A 136 10.36 -0.14 6.03
C ASP A 136 10.51 1.22 5.34
N GLY A 137 9.99 1.34 4.10
CA GLY A 137 9.99 2.60 3.35
C GLY A 137 9.15 3.67 4.02
N LEU A 138 7.93 3.31 4.46
CA LEU A 138 7.03 4.23 5.16
C LEU A 138 7.64 4.74 6.46
N LYS A 139 8.20 3.85 7.29
CA LYS A 139 8.87 4.22 8.54
C LYS A 139 9.99 5.23 8.29
N LYS A 140 10.88 4.93 7.34
CA LYS A 140 11.99 5.84 6.97
C LYS A 140 11.49 7.18 6.45
N ARG A 141 10.38 7.21 5.72
CA ARG A 141 9.83 8.46 5.17
C ARG A 141 9.19 9.34 6.23
N VAL A 142 8.57 8.72 7.25
CA VAL A 142 7.90 9.41 8.35
C VAL A 142 8.91 9.89 9.40
N GLU A 143 9.90 9.07 9.74
CA GLU A 143 10.88 9.36 10.81
C GLU A 143 12.16 10.06 10.32
N GLY A 144 12.39 10.06 9.00
CA GLY A 144 13.60 10.55 8.36
C GLY A 144 13.64 12.04 8.07
#